data_AF-A0AAW5ZEN4-F1
#
_entry.id   AF-A0AAW5ZEN4-F1
#
_cell.length_a   1.000
_cell.length_b   1.000
_cell.length_c   1.000
_cell.angle_alpha   90.00
_cell.angle_beta   90.00
_cell.angle_gamma   90.00
#
_symmetry.space_group_name_H-M   'P 1'
#
loop_
_entity.id
_entity.type
_entity.pdbx_description
1 polymer ?
#
loop_
_entity_poly.entity_id
_entity_poly.type
_entity_poly.pdbx_seq_one_letter_code
_entity_poly.pdbx_strand_id
1 'polypeptide(L)'
;IGNHEFDNPLTVLRQQEKWAKFPLLSANIYQKSTGERLFKPWALFKRQDLKIAVIGLTTDDTAKLGNPENFTDIEFRKPADEA
;
A
#
# COMPACT_ATOMS: atom_id res chain seq x y z
N ILE A 1 -0.32 -1.25 -4.93
CA ILE A 1 -1.64 -0.69 -4.54
C ILE A 1 -1.71 0.69 -5.20
N GLY A 2 -2.71 0.94 -6.02
CA GLY A 2 -3.04 2.23 -6.60
C GLY A 2 -4.05 3.00 -5.75
N ASN A 3 -4.43 4.18 -6.23
CA ASN A 3 -5.36 5.07 -5.52
C ASN A 3 -6.79 4.51 -5.48
N HIS A 4 -7.24 3.86 -6.56
CA HIS A 4 -8.60 3.34 -6.68
C HIS A 4 -8.89 2.12 -5.79
N GLU A 5 -7.86 1.49 -5.22
CA GLU A 5 -8.06 0.47 -4.19
C GLU A 5 -8.67 1.04 -2.89
N PHE A 6 -8.69 2.38 -2.74
CA PHE A 6 -9.32 3.09 -1.63
C PHE A 6 -10.68 3.73 -1.98
N ASP A 7 -11.23 3.45 -3.16
CA ASP A 7 -12.61 3.85 -3.52
C ASP A 7 -13.65 3.14 -2.63
N ASN A 8 -13.26 1.99 -2.07
CA ASN A 8 -14.05 1.23 -1.11
C ASN A 8 -13.43 1.32 0.29
N PRO A 9 -14.19 1.05 1.37
CA PRO A 9 -13.64 0.97 2.72
C PRO A 9 -12.47 -0.02 2.82
N LEU A 10 -11.51 0.25 3.72
CA LEU A 10 -10.30 -0.57 3.90
C LEU A 10 -10.60 -2.06 4.12
N THR A 11 -11.74 -2.39 4.72
CA THR A 11 -12.19 -3.78 4.92
C THR A 11 -12.35 -4.54 3.59
N VAL A 12 -12.80 -3.87 2.53
CA VAL A 12 -12.91 -4.46 1.17
C VAL A 12 -11.52 -4.71 0.60
N LEU A 13 -10.58 -3.77 0.73
CA LEU A 13 -9.19 -3.96 0.31
C LEU A 13 -8.50 -5.09 1.08
N ARG A 14 -8.76 -5.23 2.38
CA ARG A 14 -8.29 -6.40 3.17
C ARG A 14 -8.91 -7.70 2.69
N GLN A 15 -10.15 -7.68 2.21
CA GLN A 15 -10.77 -8.85 1.61
C GLN A 15 -10.14 -9.21 0.26
N GLN A 16 -9.82 -8.21 -0.56
CA GLN A 16 -9.06 -8.40 -1.81
C GLN A 16 -7.66 -8.97 -1.53
N GLU A 17 -6.98 -8.50 -0.49
CA GLU A 17 -5.69 -9.03 -0.04
C GLU A 17 -5.78 -10.51 0.37
N LYS A 18 -6.89 -10.93 0.99
CA LYS A 18 -7.15 -12.36 1.31
C LYS A 18 -7.42 -13.21 0.08
N TRP A 19 -8.07 -12.65 -0.94
CA TRP A 19 -8.35 -13.37 -2.20
C TRP A 19 -7.12 -13.48 -3.10
N ALA A 20 -6.28 -12.45 -3.11
CA ALA A 20 -5.09 -12.39 -3.95
C ALA A 20 -4.09 -13.47 -3.54
N LYS A 21 -3.62 -14.24 -4.53
CA LYS A 21 -2.53 -15.23 -4.35
C LYS A 21 -1.14 -14.60 -4.51
N PHE A 22 -1.09 -13.27 -4.55
CA PHE A 22 0.12 -12.46 -4.72
C PHE A 22 0.04 -11.24 -3.78
N PRO A 23 1.18 -10.67 -3.38
CA PRO A 23 1.18 -9.58 -2.40
C PRO A 23 0.68 -8.28 -3.00
N LEU A 24 -0.15 -7.56 -2.25
CA LEU A 24 -0.47 -6.16 -2.51
C LEU A 24 0.55 -5.29 -1.76
N LEU A 25 1.35 -4.53 -2.52
CA LEU A 25 2.50 -3.79 -1.99
C LEU A 25 2.24 -2.29 -1.97
N SER A 26 2.68 -1.64 -0.88
CA SER A 26 2.91 -0.21 -0.79
C SER A 26 3.80 0.13 0.41
N ALA A 27 4.89 0.85 0.19
CA ALA A 27 5.85 1.23 1.22
C ALA A 27 5.51 2.56 1.90
N ASN A 28 4.72 3.42 1.25
CA ASN A 28 4.48 4.79 1.70
C ASN A 28 3.08 5.02 2.31
N ILE A 29 2.36 3.95 2.65
CA ILE A 29 1.03 4.03 3.30
C ILE A 29 1.14 3.60 4.75
N TYR A 30 0.79 4.52 5.64
CA TYR A 30 1.00 4.40 7.08
C TYR A 30 -0.27 4.63 7.87
N GLN A 31 -0.33 3.99 9.04
CA GLN A 31 -1.37 4.24 10.03
C GLN A 31 -0.89 5.41 10.89
N LYS A 32 -1.67 6.50 10.94
CA LYS A 32 -1.23 7.73 11.62
C LYS A 32 -1.00 7.50 13.12
N SER A 33 -1.90 6.75 13.76
CA SER A 33 -1.88 6.50 15.20
C SER A 33 -0.67 5.68 15.67
N THR A 34 -0.12 4.80 14.84
CA THR A 34 0.97 3.89 15.22
C THR A 34 2.29 4.19 14.49
N GLY A 35 2.24 4.88 13.36
CA GLY A 35 3.40 5.06 12.48
C GLY A 35 3.84 3.77 11.78
N GLU A 36 3.02 2.73 11.79
CA GLU A 36 3.30 1.45 11.12
C GLU A 36 2.77 1.45 9.68
N ARG A 37 3.44 0.70 8.79
CA ARG A 37 2.98 0.52 7.41
C ARG A 37 1.73 -0.35 7.38
N LEU A 38 0.72 0.05 6.61
CA LEU A 38 -0.49 -0.76 6.43
C LEU A 38 -0.27 -1.99 5.55
N PHE A 39 0.73 -1.96 4.68
CA PHE A 39 1.00 -3.00 3.69
C PHE A 39 2.47 -3.36 3.68
N LYS A 40 2.79 -4.51 3.08
CA LYS A 40 4.18 -4.89 2.89
C LYS A 40 4.85 -3.89 1.93
N PRO A 41 6.04 -3.36 2.26
CA PRO A 41 6.73 -2.40 1.41
C PRO A 41 7.28 -3.04 0.14
N TRP A 42 7.66 -4.32 0.22
CA TRP A 42 8.26 -5.06 -0.88
C TRP A 42 7.96 -6.56 -0.80
N ALA A 43 8.24 -7.26 -1.90
CA ALA A 43 8.31 -8.71 -1.95
C ALA A 43 9.59 -9.17 -2.65
N LEU A 44 10.14 -10.29 -2.18
CA LEU A 44 11.31 -10.92 -2.78
C LEU A 44 10.89 -12.10 -3.65
N PHE A 45 11.47 -12.17 -4.84
CA PHE A 45 11.28 -13.25 -5.78
C PHE A 45 12.64 -13.83 -6.14
N LYS A 46 12.77 -15.15 -6.03
CA LYS A 46 13.93 -15.87 -6.56
C LYS A 46 13.65 -16.26 -8.01
N ARG A 47 14.59 -15.96 -8.91
CA ARG A 47 14.57 -16.38 -10.32
C ARG A 47 15.95 -16.89 -10.66
N GLN A 48 16.07 -18.21 -10.85
CA GLN A 48 17.36 -18.89 -10.94
C GLN A 48 18.21 -18.61 -9.68
N ASP A 49 19.42 -18.10 -9.85
CA ASP A 49 20.35 -17.65 -8.82
C ASP A 49 20.13 -16.18 -8.40
N LEU A 50 19.27 -15.44 -9.11
CA LEU A 50 18.97 -14.04 -8.81
C LEU A 50 17.90 -13.90 -7.71
N LYS A 51 18.11 -12.91 -6.84
CA LYS A 51 17.12 -12.42 -5.87
C LYS A 51 16.64 -11.04 -6.31
N ILE A 52 15.36 -10.93 -6.63
CA ILE A 52 14.72 -9.72 -7.15
C ILE A 52 13.81 -9.16 -6.06
N ALA A 53 14.01 -7.89 -5.70
CA ALA A 53 13.09 -7.14 -4.85
C ALA A 53 12.12 -6.33 -5.73
N VAL A 54 10.83 -6.41 -5.41
CA VAL A 54 9.79 -5.55 -5.99
C VAL A 54 9.28 -4.67 -4.87
N ILE A 55 9.46 -3.35 -5.00
CA ILE A 55 8.96 -2.33 -4.07
C ILE A 55 7.63 -1.81 -4.61
N GLY A 56 6.64 -1.64 -3.73
CA GLY A 56 5.37 -0.98 -4.07
C GLY A 56 5.36 0.45 -3.59
N LEU A 57 4.87 1.37 -4.42
CA LEU A 57 4.59 2.76 -4.04
C LEU A 57 3.19 3.14 -4.53
N THR A 58 2.56 4.06 -3.83
CA THR A 58 1.25 4.61 -4.17
C THR A 58 1.37 6.13 -4.24
N THR A 59 0.67 6.78 -5.19
CA THR A 59 0.66 8.25 -5.23
C THR A 59 0.12 8.84 -3.92
N ASP A 60 0.78 9.86 -3.40
CA ASP A 60 0.37 10.60 -2.20
C ASP A 60 -0.82 11.54 -2.45
N ASP A 61 -1.26 11.68 -3.70
CA ASP A 61 -2.53 12.32 -4.05
C ASP A 61 -3.77 11.48 -3.69
N THR A 62 -3.61 10.21 -3.32
CA THR A 62 -4.74 9.32 -2.96
C THR A 62 -5.61 9.91 -1.86
N ALA A 63 -5.01 10.47 -0.81
CA ALA A 63 -5.74 11.12 0.28
C ALA A 63 -6.42 12.45 -0.14
N LYS A 64 -5.96 13.09 -1.22
CA LYS A 64 -6.53 14.34 -1.74
C LYS A 64 -7.72 14.08 -2.64
N LEU A 65 -7.73 12.96 -3.37
CA LEU A 65 -8.72 12.64 -4.41
C LEU A 65 -9.82 11.68 -3.92
N GLY A 66 -9.54 10.80 -2.96
CA GLY A 66 -10.50 9.81 -2.48
C GLY A 66 -11.46 10.32 -1.40
N ASN A 67 -12.28 9.43 -0.86
CA ASN A 67 -13.21 9.75 0.24
C ASN A 67 -12.44 9.93 1.58
N PRO A 68 -12.46 11.12 2.21
CA PRO A 68 -11.78 11.37 3.48
C PRO A 68 -12.14 10.39 4.61
N GLU A 69 -13.37 9.86 4.62
CA GLU A 69 -13.81 8.89 5.64
C GLU A 69 -12.97 7.61 5.62
N ASN A 70 -12.54 7.18 4.43
CA ASN A 70 -11.70 5.99 4.26
C ASN A 70 -10.25 6.21 4.75
N PHE A 71 -9.85 7.45 5.06
CA PHE A 71 -8.46 7.83 5.37
C PHE A 71 -8.26 8.41 6.77
N THR A 72 -9.25 8.32 7.65
CA THR A 72 -9.23 8.96 8.98
C THR A 72 -7.90 8.70 9.71
N ASP A 73 -7.47 7.43 9.80
CA ASP A 73 -6.21 7.01 10.41
C ASP A 73 -5.15 6.53 9.40
N ILE A 74 -5.23 7.00 8.15
CA ILE A 74 -4.29 6.62 7.06
C ILE A 74 -3.58 7.86 6.53
N GLU A 75 -2.26 7.80 6.43
CA GLU A 75 -1.45 8.80 5.74
C GLU A 75 -0.73 8.18 4.53
N PHE A 76 -0.61 8.97 3.47
CA PHE A 76 0.20 8.64 2.30
C PHE A 76 1.41 9.57 2.31
N ARG A 77 2.58 9.02 2.60
CA ARG A 77 3.84 9.76 2.60
C ARG A 77 4.34 9.94 1.17
N LYS A 78 5.22 10.91 0.95
CA LYS A 78 5.83 11.16 -0.36
C LYS A 78 6.53 9.89 -0.85
N PRO A 79 6.13 9.30 -1.99
CA PRO A 79 6.64 8.01 -2.42
C PRO A 79 8.12 8.04 -2.77
N ALA A 80 8.63 9.18 -3.27
CA ALA A 80 10.05 9.34 -3.60
C ALA A 80 10.99 9.25 -2.38
N ASP A 81 10.51 9.61 -1.18
CA ASP A 81 11.31 9.55 0.05
C ASP A 81 11.28 8.15 0.70
N GLU A 82 10.43 7.25 0.21
CA GLU A 82 10.18 5.90 0.77
C GLU A 82 10.79 4.77 -0.08
N ALA A 83 11.59 5.11 -1.10
CA ALA A 83 12.23 4.17 -2.03
C ALA A 83 13.75 4.35 -2.15
#